data_AF-A0A1M6DPZ2-F1
#
_entry.id   AF-A0A1M6DPZ2-F1
#
_cell.length_a   1.000
_cell.length_b   1.000
_cell.length_c   1.000
_cell.angle_alpha   90.00
_cell.angle_beta   90.00
_cell.angle_gamma   90.00
#
_symmetry.space_group_name_H-M   'P 1'
#
loop_
_entity.id
_entity.type
_entity.pdbx_description
1 polymer ?
#
loop_
_entity_poly.entity_id
_entity_poly.type
_entity_poly.pdbx_seq_one_letter_code
_entity_poly.pdbx_strand_id
1 'polypeptide(L)'
;MLKFNPTTPIEFWSKGTTYIPGQGQTTTWAKIETDGHSIFYGEWRGGFGERAISAQALGVNDMATVRTFYNPVIYNKLRTVQVVIIKNADSTAIKDGIPDKNNPNCYELWGGVDNVSDENQYIEFRVRRYERK
;
A
#
# COMPACT_ATOMS: atom_id res chain seq x y z
N MET A 1 -0.65 -25.21 7.88
CA MET A 1 0.19 -24.19 8.55
C MET A 1 0.24 -22.98 7.64
N LEU A 2 -0.01 -21.77 8.16
CA LEU A 2 0.06 -20.54 7.35
C LEU A 2 1.51 -20.30 6.91
N LYS A 3 1.71 -19.97 5.62
CA LYS A 3 3.03 -19.74 5.01
C LYS A 3 3.65 -18.37 5.37
N PHE A 4 2.89 -17.51 6.03
CA PHE A 4 3.31 -16.18 6.49
C PHE A 4 2.59 -15.80 7.78
N ASN A 5 3.05 -14.74 8.46
CA ASN A 5 2.51 -14.30 9.75
C ASN A 5 1.69 -12.99 9.60
N PRO A 6 0.37 -13.06 9.33
CA PRO A 6 -0.49 -11.89 9.12
C PRO A 6 -0.89 -11.20 10.44
N THR A 7 0.05 -10.53 11.11
CA THR A 7 -0.23 -9.84 12.39
C THR A 7 -0.42 -8.35 12.26
N THR A 8 -0.03 -7.75 11.14
CA THR A 8 -0.08 -6.30 10.96
C THR A 8 -1.39 -5.90 10.27
N PRO A 9 -2.25 -5.07 10.90
CA PRO A 9 -3.42 -4.54 10.23
C PRO A 9 -2.97 -3.56 9.13
N ILE A 10 -3.61 -3.62 7.97
CA ILE A 10 -3.32 -2.77 6.82
C ILE A 10 -4.61 -2.28 6.18
N GLU A 11 -4.65 -1.01 5.78
CA GLU A 11 -5.71 -0.45 4.92
C GLU A 11 -5.14 -0.09 3.55
N PHE A 12 -5.98 -0.16 2.52
CA PHE A 12 -5.62 0.23 1.17
C PHE A 12 -6.46 1.42 0.71
N TRP A 13 -5.80 2.40 0.12
CA TRP A 13 -6.42 3.60 -0.44
C TRP A 13 -6.02 3.75 -1.90
N SER A 14 -6.99 3.75 -2.80
CA SER A 14 -6.73 3.89 -4.24
C SER A 14 -6.99 5.31 -4.71
N LYS A 15 -6.14 5.78 -5.62
CA LYS A 15 -6.30 7.06 -6.29
C LYS A 15 -7.32 6.91 -7.42
N GLY A 16 -8.40 7.67 -7.33
CA GLY A 16 -9.35 7.92 -8.41
C GLY A 16 -9.00 9.21 -9.13
N THR A 17 -9.28 9.25 -10.43
CA THR A 17 -9.26 10.49 -11.20
C THR A 17 -10.59 10.67 -11.90
N THR A 18 -11.24 11.81 -11.67
CA THR A 18 -12.49 12.18 -12.32
C THR A 18 -12.30 13.48 -13.08
N TYR A 19 -12.91 13.58 -14.25
CA TYR A 19 -12.93 14.83 -15.00
C TYR A 19 -14.14 15.65 -14.57
N ILE A 20 -13.91 16.87 -14.11
CA ILE A 20 -14.97 17.84 -13.80
C ILE A 20 -14.95 18.90 -14.92
N PRO A 21 -16.00 19.01 -15.74
CA PRO A 21 -16.08 20.05 -16.77
C PRO A 21 -15.82 21.44 -16.17
N GLY A 22 -14.86 22.16 -16.75
CA GLY A 22 -14.46 23.50 -16.28
C GLY A 22 -13.40 23.54 -15.16
N GLN A 23 -13.12 22.42 -14.48
CA GLN A 23 -12.04 22.33 -13.47
C GLN A 23 -10.90 21.38 -13.87
N GLY A 24 -11.12 20.53 -14.89
CA GLY A 24 -10.12 19.59 -15.36
C GLY A 24 -10.10 18.29 -14.56
N GLN A 25 -8.95 17.64 -14.51
CA GLN A 25 -8.79 16.35 -13.83
C GLN A 25 -8.66 16.56 -12.31
N THR A 26 -9.62 16.04 -11.55
CA THR A 26 -9.59 16.05 -10.09
C THR A 26 -9.13 14.68 -9.58
N THR A 27 -8.28 14.69 -8.56
CA THR A 27 -7.83 13.49 -7.87
C THR A 27 -8.64 13.29 -6.60
N THR A 28 -9.14 12.08 -6.39
CA THR A 28 -9.75 11.64 -5.13
C THR A 28 -9.04 10.40 -4.60
N TRP A 29 -9.07 10.19 -3.29
CA TRP A 29 -8.61 8.96 -2.68
C TRP A 29 -9.80 8.25 -2.06
N ALA A 30 -9.91 6.95 -2.32
CA ALA A 30 -10.99 6.13 -1.79
C ALA A 30 -10.42 4.89 -1.10
N LYS A 31 -10.92 4.61 0.10
CA LYS A 31 -10.62 3.37 0.80
C LYS A 31 -11.13 2.18 -0.02
N ILE A 32 -10.32 1.14 -0.13
CA ILE A 32 -10.70 -0.10 -0.81
C ILE A 32 -11.40 -0.99 0.22
N GLU A 33 -12.67 -1.29 -0.03
CA GLU A 33 -13.48 -2.17 0.80
C GLU A 33 -13.86 -3.42 0.00
N THR A 34 -13.85 -4.58 0.65
CA THR A 34 -14.26 -5.86 0.05
C THR A 34 -15.08 -6.64 1.05
N ASP A 35 -16.27 -7.10 0.66
CA ASP A 35 -17.18 -7.89 1.50
C ASP A 35 -17.48 -7.25 2.87
N GLY A 36 -17.56 -5.91 2.90
CA GLY A 36 -17.82 -5.15 4.14
C GLY A 36 -16.59 -4.96 5.04
N HIS A 37 -15.41 -5.41 4.61
CA HIS A 37 -14.15 -5.24 5.33
C HIS A 37 -13.22 -4.24 4.62
N SER A 38 -12.59 -3.38 5.40
CA SER A 38 -11.66 -2.35 4.92
C SER A 38 -10.27 -2.42 5.56
N ILE A 39 -10.15 -3.21 6.63
CA ILE A 39 -8.89 -3.56 7.29
C ILE A 39 -8.56 -5.01 6.94
N PHE A 40 -7.37 -5.22 6.43
CA PHE A 40 -6.81 -6.52 6.12
C PHE A 40 -5.62 -6.79 7.05
N TYR A 41 -5.13 -8.04 7.04
CA TYR A 41 -3.97 -8.41 7.84
C TYR A 41 -2.88 -8.97 6.95
N GLY A 42 -1.68 -8.44 7.14
CA GLY A 42 -0.49 -8.84 6.38
C GLY A 42 0.73 -9.02 7.27
N GLU A 43 1.70 -9.73 6.72
CA GLU A 43 3.05 -9.76 7.24
C GLU A 43 3.81 -8.55 6.69
N TRP A 44 4.41 -7.76 7.58
CA TRP A 44 5.17 -6.57 7.23
C TRP A 44 6.66 -6.81 7.47
N ARG A 45 7.45 -6.98 6.41
CA ARG A 45 8.90 -7.17 6.50
C ARG A 45 9.62 -5.90 6.08
N GLY A 46 10.22 -5.21 7.05
CA GLY A 46 11.06 -4.04 6.76
C GLY A 46 12.21 -4.37 5.82
N GLY A 47 12.69 -3.37 5.08
CA GLY A 47 13.91 -3.50 4.29
C GLY A 47 15.14 -3.55 5.20
N PHE A 48 16.06 -4.47 4.94
CA PHE A 48 17.34 -4.58 5.64
C PHE A 48 18.49 -4.77 4.65
N GLY A 49 19.71 -4.44 5.08
CA GLY A 49 20.94 -4.66 4.31
C GLY A 49 20.98 -3.89 2.99
N GLU A 50 21.49 -4.53 1.94
CA GLU A 50 21.71 -3.93 0.62
C GLU A 50 20.45 -3.30 0.01
N ARG A 51 19.27 -3.87 0.28
CA ARG A 51 17.99 -3.33 -0.20
C ARG A 51 17.64 -1.99 0.44
N ALA A 52 17.87 -1.87 1.76
CA ALA A 52 17.68 -0.62 2.48
C ALA A 52 18.67 0.45 1.99
N ILE A 53 19.94 0.08 1.80
CA ILE A 53 21.00 0.98 1.30
C ILE A 53 20.66 1.49 -0.11
N SER A 54 20.23 0.58 -0.99
CA SER A 54 19.81 0.93 -2.36
C SER A 54 18.58 1.83 -2.38
N ALA A 55 17.61 1.59 -1.49
CA ALA A 55 16.43 2.43 -1.36
C ALA A 55 16.80 3.83 -0.84
N GLN A 56 17.69 3.92 0.16
CA GLN A 56 18.19 5.19 0.68
C GLN A 56 18.92 6.01 -0.39
N ALA A 57 19.69 5.38 -1.28
CA ALA A 57 20.32 6.07 -2.42
C ALA A 57 19.29 6.72 -3.37
N LEU A 58 18.05 6.22 -3.40
CA LEU A 58 16.93 6.77 -4.17
C LEU A 58 16.07 7.77 -3.37
N GLY A 59 16.53 8.18 -2.18
CA GLY A 59 15.81 9.09 -1.29
C GLY A 59 14.62 8.44 -0.57
N VAL A 60 14.50 7.10 -0.59
CA VAL A 60 13.47 6.37 0.16
C VAL A 60 13.92 6.26 1.62
N ASN A 61 13.09 6.75 2.53
CA ASN A 61 13.38 6.74 3.97
C ASN A 61 13.19 5.35 4.56
N ASP A 62 12.09 4.70 4.18
CA ASP A 62 11.77 3.35 4.63
C ASP A 62 11.05 2.59 3.52
N MET A 63 11.28 1.29 3.49
CA MET A 63 10.67 0.36 2.54
C MET A 63 10.29 -0.93 3.25
N ALA A 64 9.28 -1.61 2.73
CA ALA A 64 8.88 -2.91 3.23
C ALA A 64 8.39 -3.83 2.11
N THR A 65 8.58 -5.13 2.31
CA THR A 65 7.86 -6.17 1.58
C THR A 65 6.67 -6.58 2.43
N VAL A 66 5.47 -6.49 1.85
CA VAL A 66 4.21 -6.84 2.50
C VAL A 66 3.66 -8.09 1.85
N ARG A 67 3.21 -9.06 2.65
CA ARG A 67 2.42 -10.20 2.19
C ARG A 67 1.05 -10.18 2.85
N THR A 68 0.01 -10.33 2.06
CA THR A 68 -1.37 -10.41 2.55
C THR A 68 -2.12 -11.54 1.83
N PHE A 69 -3.24 -11.98 2.38
CA PHE A 69 -4.11 -12.93 1.70
C PHE A 69 -4.53 -12.41 0.32
N TYR A 70 -4.68 -13.33 -0.62
CA TYR A 70 -5.14 -12.96 -1.94
C TYR A 70 -6.56 -12.45 -1.90
N ASN A 71 -6.74 -11.25 -2.43
CA ASN A 71 -8.02 -10.63 -2.67
C ASN A 71 -7.99 -10.06 -4.10
N PRO A 72 -8.86 -10.53 -5.00
CA PRO A 72 -8.80 -10.16 -6.42
C PRO A 72 -9.04 -8.66 -6.63
N VAL A 73 -9.85 -8.01 -5.80
CA VAL A 73 -10.11 -6.55 -5.89
C VAL A 73 -8.84 -5.77 -5.52
N ILE A 74 -8.20 -6.14 -4.42
CA ILE A 74 -6.94 -5.51 -3.97
C ILE A 74 -5.84 -5.76 -5.01
N TYR A 75 -5.67 -7.00 -5.45
CA TYR A 75 -4.66 -7.37 -6.45
C TYR A 75 -4.80 -6.55 -7.73
N ASN A 76 -6.01 -6.47 -8.27
CA ASN A 76 -6.27 -5.70 -9.49
C ASN A 76 -6.01 -4.20 -9.28
N LYS A 77 -6.37 -3.63 -8.13
CA LYS A 77 -6.10 -2.21 -7.82
C LYS A 77 -4.61 -1.93 -7.71
N LEU A 78 -3.84 -2.78 -7.02
CA LEU A 78 -2.39 -2.66 -6.91
C LEU A 78 -1.69 -2.69 -8.27
N ARG A 79 -2.25 -3.37 -9.27
CA ARG A 79 -1.66 -3.42 -10.63
C ARG A 79 -2.09 -2.30 -11.56
N THR A 80 -3.18 -1.60 -11.28
CA THR A 80 -3.84 -0.71 -12.26
C THR A 80 -3.80 0.76 -11.87
N VAL A 81 -3.79 1.08 -10.58
CA VAL A 81 -3.88 2.46 -10.09
C VAL A 81 -2.86 2.72 -9.01
N GLN A 82 -2.64 3.99 -8.71
CA GLN A 82 -1.82 4.37 -7.57
C GLN A 82 -2.56 3.97 -6.28
N VAL A 83 -1.89 3.19 -5.44
CA VAL A 83 -2.41 2.74 -4.14
C VAL A 83 -1.45 3.18 -3.04
N VAL A 84 -2.04 3.69 -1.96
CA VAL A 84 -1.37 3.95 -0.68
C VAL A 84 -1.81 2.86 0.31
N ILE A 85 -0.85 2.39 1.10
CA ILE A 85 -1.03 1.36 2.11
C ILE A 85 -0.78 1.99 3.47
N ILE A 86 -1.77 1.91 4.35
CA ILE A 86 -1.70 2.43 5.71
C ILE A 86 -1.38 1.28 6.65
N LYS A 87 -0.20 1.33 7.26
CA LYS A 87 0.23 0.37 8.28
C LYS A 87 -0.55 0.58 9.58
N ASN A 88 -0.80 -0.50 10.30
CA ASN A 88 -1.53 -0.53 11.57
C ASN A 88 -2.97 0.00 11.52
N ALA A 89 -3.54 0.18 10.32
CA ALA A 89 -4.82 0.86 10.12
C ALA A 89 -4.90 2.21 10.86
N ASP A 90 -3.80 2.96 10.85
CA ASP A 90 -3.69 4.26 11.53
C ASP A 90 -4.63 5.30 10.88
N SER A 91 -5.70 5.64 11.60
CA SER A 91 -6.69 6.61 11.12
C SER A 91 -6.13 8.03 10.96
N THR A 92 -5.02 8.36 11.64
CA THR A 92 -4.35 9.66 11.52
C THR A 92 -3.53 9.79 10.25
N ALA A 93 -3.29 8.69 9.51
CA ALA A 93 -2.57 8.70 8.25
C ALA A 93 -3.42 9.19 7.06
N ILE A 94 -4.70 9.49 7.30
CA ILE A 94 -5.63 10.09 6.33
C ILE A 94 -6.14 11.41 6.89
N LYS A 95 -5.83 12.51 6.23
CA LYS A 95 -6.25 13.86 6.60
C LYS A 95 -7.15 14.44 5.51
N ASP A 96 -8.37 14.82 5.88
CA ASP A 96 -9.36 15.38 4.95
C ASP A 96 -9.63 14.48 3.72
N GLY A 97 -9.61 13.15 3.92
CA GLY A 97 -9.78 12.17 2.85
C GLY A 97 -8.57 11.99 1.93
N ILE A 98 -7.41 12.57 2.30
CA ILE A 98 -6.15 12.47 1.54
C ILE A 98 -5.10 11.79 2.41
N PRO A 99 -4.33 10.82 1.87
CA PRO A 99 -3.23 10.22 2.62
C PRO A 99 -2.16 11.25 3.00
N ASP A 100 -1.83 11.31 4.29
CA ASP A 100 -0.77 12.14 4.84
C ASP A 100 0.58 11.43 4.66
N LYS A 101 1.34 11.87 3.67
CA LYS A 101 2.66 11.30 3.35
C LYS A 101 3.71 11.52 4.45
N ASN A 102 3.46 12.41 5.41
CA ASN A 102 4.36 12.63 6.53
C ASN A 102 4.11 11.65 7.69
N ASN A 103 2.97 10.94 7.67
CA ASN A 103 2.68 9.94 8.68
C ASN A 103 3.59 8.71 8.47
N PRO A 104 4.28 8.21 9.52
CA PRO A 104 5.20 7.07 9.42
C PRO A 104 4.51 5.73 9.05
N ASN A 105 3.19 5.67 9.15
CA ASN A 105 2.36 4.54 8.74
C ASN A 105 1.81 4.68 7.32
N CYS A 106 2.07 5.78 6.61
CA CYS A 106 1.60 6.00 5.23
C CYS A 106 2.67 5.61 4.21
N TYR A 107 2.40 4.57 3.40
CA TYR A 107 3.35 4.07 2.40
C TYR A 107 2.74 4.08 1.00
N GLU A 108 3.54 4.42 0.00
CA GLU A 108 3.17 4.29 -1.40
C GLU A 108 3.57 2.92 -1.93
N LEU A 109 2.73 2.34 -2.80
CA LEU A 109 3.12 1.16 -3.57
C LEU A 109 4.37 1.48 -4.40
N TRP A 110 5.42 0.69 -4.21
CA TRP A 110 6.67 0.81 -4.96
C TRP A 110 6.71 -0.15 -6.15
N GLY A 111 6.16 -1.37 -6.00
CA GLY A 111 6.05 -2.34 -7.09
C GLY A 111 6.22 -3.78 -6.62
N GLY A 112 6.55 -4.67 -7.56
CA GLY A 112 6.75 -6.09 -7.28
C GLY A 112 5.48 -6.80 -6.83
N VAL A 113 4.32 -6.39 -7.37
CA VAL A 113 3.03 -7.03 -7.09
C VAL A 113 3.01 -8.40 -7.75
N ASP A 114 3.04 -9.46 -6.96
CA ASP A 114 3.01 -10.85 -7.41
C ASP A 114 2.01 -11.69 -6.59
N ASN A 115 1.39 -12.64 -7.26
CA ASN A 115 0.48 -13.66 -6.73
C ASN A 115 0.70 -15.05 -7.39
N VAL A 116 1.60 -15.14 -8.38
CA VAL A 116 1.78 -16.30 -9.26
C VAL A 116 2.59 -17.39 -8.58
N SER A 117 3.63 -17.00 -7.83
CA SER A 117 4.52 -17.92 -7.11
C SER A 117 3.77 -18.81 -6.11
N ASP A 118 2.55 -18.45 -5.74
CA ASP A 118 1.77 -19.09 -4.69
C ASP A 118 0.32 -19.37 -5.07
N GLU A 119 0.04 -19.52 -6.37
CA GLU A 119 -1.25 -20.02 -6.88
C GLU A 119 -2.47 -19.23 -6.34
N ASN A 120 -2.37 -17.90 -6.23
CA ASN A 120 -3.40 -17.04 -5.65
C ASN A 120 -3.72 -17.30 -4.16
N GLN A 121 -2.79 -17.84 -3.37
CA GLN A 121 -2.98 -17.96 -1.92
C GLN A 121 -2.69 -16.63 -1.19
N TYR A 122 -1.72 -15.86 -1.69
CA TYR A 122 -1.35 -14.56 -1.14
C TYR A 122 -0.83 -13.63 -2.23
N ILE A 123 -0.74 -12.35 -1.87
CA ILE A 123 -0.14 -11.29 -2.69
C ILE A 123 1.09 -10.80 -1.96
N GLU A 124 2.22 -10.74 -2.65
CA GLU A 124 3.41 -10.02 -2.20
C GLU A 124 3.54 -8.71 -2.99
N PHE A 125 3.91 -7.64 -2.31
CA PHE A 125 4.23 -6.36 -2.93
C PHE A 125 5.21 -5.57 -2.08
N ARG A 126 5.83 -4.55 -2.67
CA ARG A 126 6.78 -3.66 -1.99
C ARG A 126 6.20 -2.28 -1.86
N VAL A 127 6.40 -1.68 -0.69
CA VAL A 127 5.96 -0.33 -0.36
C VAL A 127 7.14 0.52 0.06
N ARG A 128 7.00 1.84 -0.06
CA ARG A 128 8.03 2.82 0.30
C ARG A 128 7.42 4.08 0.91
N ARG A 129 8.19 4.79 1.72
CA ARG A 129 7.90 6.18 2.11
C ARG A 129 9.10 7.07 1.83
N TYR A 130 8.82 8.30 1.42
CA TYR A 130 9.83 9.32 1.18
C TYR A 130 9.93 10.24 2.39
N GLU A 131 11.14 10.71 2.70
CA GLU A 131 11.30 11.86 3.58
C GLU A 131 10.97 13.12 2.77
N ARG A 132 10.20 14.06 3.33
CA ARG A 132 10.15 15.40 2.76
C ARG A 132 11.37 16.19 3.24
N LYS A 133 12.03 16.86 2.30
CA LYS A 133 12.80 18.08 2.55
C LYS A 133 11.87 19.20 3.01
#